data_AF-M7B125-F1
#
_entry.id   AF-M7B125-F1
#
_cell.length_a   1.000
_cell.length_b   1.000
_cell.length_c   1.000
_cell.angle_alpha   90.00
_cell.angle_beta   90.00
_cell.angle_gamma   90.00
#
_symmetry.space_group_name_H-M   'P 1'
#
loop_
_entity.id
_entity.type
_entity.pdbx_description
1 polymer ?
#
loop_
_entity_poly.entity_id
_entity_poly.type
_entity_poly.pdbx_seq_one_letter_code
_entity_poly.pdbx_strand_id
1 'polypeptide(L)'
;MAGARPGVHALQLEPLRVPETLIRGSKFIKWDEEPTTQTLVTLRVDPLGFFLYWNAPHMEVDILDISSIRDTRTGRYARIPKDPKLREMLGLGGSEPRPEENLLTVVHGPDLVNISFLNFMAVQEDVAKVWTEELFKLAMNILAQNASRNTFLQKTYTRLKLQVNQESRIPVKNILKMFSADKKRVETALESCGLNFNRSESIKPDEFTLEIFERFLNKLCLRPDIDKILLEM
;
A
#
# COMPACT_ATOMS: atom_id res chain seq x y z
N MET A 1 12.02 -51.16 -13.90
CA MET A 1 12.42 -49.90 -14.57
C MET A 1 11.30 -48.89 -14.36
N ALA A 2 11.47 -47.96 -13.42
CA ALA A 2 10.46 -46.99 -13.04
C ALA A 2 10.25 -45.98 -14.18
N GLY A 3 9.02 -45.82 -14.63
CA GLY A 3 8.65 -44.83 -15.64
C GLY A 3 8.82 -43.43 -15.08
N ALA A 4 9.64 -42.62 -15.75
CA ALA A 4 9.71 -41.18 -15.51
C ALA A 4 8.35 -40.57 -15.85
N ARG A 5 7.62 -40.10 -14.83
CA ARG A 5 6.50 -39.18 -15.06
C ARG A 5 7.11 -37.83 -15.41
N PRO A 6 6.78 -37.21 -16.56
CA PRO A 6 7.16 -35.83 -16.82
C PRO A 6 6.40 -34.98 -15.80
N GLY A 7 7.10 -34.59 -14.73
CA GLY A 7 6.59 -33.72 -13.72
C GLY A 7 6.33 -32.36 -14.35
N VAL A 8 5.09 -32.14 -14.80
CA VAL A 8 4.56 -30.79 -14.90
C VAL A 8 4.52 -30.30 -13.46
N HIS A 9 5.58 -29.65 -13.00
CA HIS A 9 5.49 -28.75 -11.85
C HIS A 9 4.57 -27.62 -12.29
N ALA A 10 3.27 -27.88 -12.30
CA ALA A 10 2.26 -26.84 -12.44
C ALA A 10 2.55 -25.88 -11.30
N LEU A 11 3.00 -24.67 -11.64
CA LEU A 11 3.23 -23.62 -10.67
C LEU A 11 1.91 -23.44 -9.91
N GLN A 12 1.85 -23.90 -8.66
CA GLN A 12 0.64 -23.78 -7.87
C GLN A 12 0.54 -22.33 -7.42
N LEU A 13 -0.15 -21.53 -8.23
CA LEU A 13 -0.44 -20.13 -7.93
C LEU A 13 -1.39 -20.07 -6.74
N GLU A 14 -0.97 -19.43 -5.67
CA GLU A 14 -1.80 -19.24 -4.49
C GLU A 14 -2.40 -17.84 -4.46
N PRO A 15 -3.72 -17.73 -4.17
CA PRO A 15 -4.34 -16.44 -3.91
C PRO A 15 -3.62 -15.71 -2.79
N LEU A 16 -3.50 -14.39 -2.95
CA LEU A 16 -2.89 -13.54 -1.95
C LEU A 16 -3.67 -13.59 -0.63
N ARG A 17 -2.96 -13.79 0.48
CA ARG A 17 -3.51 -13.74 1.84
C ARG A 17 -2.62 -12.84 2.68
N VAL A 18 -3.20 -11.78 3.24
CA VAL A 18 -2.47 -10.87 4.13
C VAL A 18 -2.54 -11.44 5.55
N PRO A 19 -1.40 -11.70 6.22
CA PRO A 19 -1.40 -12.16 7.60
C PRO A 19 -2.02 -11.13 8.55
N GLU A 20 -2.73 -11.61 9.57
CA GLU A 20 -3.41 -10.75 10.56
C GLU A 20 -2.44 -9.79 11.27
N THR A 21 -1.17 -10.19 11.44
CA THR A 21 -0.12 -9.33 12.00
C THR A 21 0.11 -8.07 11.16
N LEU A 22 0.08 -8.19 9.83
CA LEU A 22 0.27 -7.06 8.91
C LEU A 22 -1.00 -6.18 8.86
N ILE A 23 -2.19 -6.77 8.98
CA ILE A 23 -3.47 -6.05 8.98
C ILE A 23 -3.62 -5.19 10.25
N ARG A 24 -3.47 -5.83 11.42
CA ARG A 24 -3.52 -5.15 12.73
C ARG A 24 -2.41 -4.10 12.86
N GLY A 25 -1.25 -4.43 12.29
CA GLY A 25 -0.08 -3.58 12.23
C GLY A 25 0.90 -3.80 13.37
N SER A 26 2.10 -3.28 13.19
CA SER A 26 3.18 -3.35 14.18
C SER A 26 3.86 -1.99 14.33
N LYS A 27 4.48 -1.76 15.49
CA LYS A 27 5.17 -0.51 15.79
C LYS A 27 6.59 -0.53 15.23
N PHE A 28 6.93 0.50 14.48
CA PHE A 28 8.25 0.70 13.89
C PHE A 28 8.73 2.12 14.12
N ILE A 29 10.03 2.32 14.23
CA ILE A 29 10.67 3.63 14.11
C ILE A 29 11.06 3.80 12.65
N LYS A 30 10.37 4.67 11.91
CA LYS A 30 10.79 5.10 10.57
C LYS A 30 11.94 6.09 10.74
N TRP A 31 13.00 5.94 9.94
CA TRP A 31 14.15 6.86 9.98
C TRP A 31 14.62 7.25 8.58
N ASP A 32 15.15 8.47 8.48
CA ASP A 32 15.76 9.05 7.29
C ASP A 32 17.07 9.77 7.70
N GLU A 33 18.05 9.83 6.80
CA GLU A 33 19.34 10.51 7.05
C GLU A 33 19.36 11.95 6.52
N GLU A 34 18.51 12.27 5.55
CA GLU A 34 18.48 13.56 4.83
C GLU A 34 17.03 14.08 4.71
N PRO A 35 16.54 14.91 5.66
CA PRO A 35 17.17 15.27 6.93
C PRO A 35 17.17 14.11 7.94
N THR A 36 18.08 14.15 8.91
CA THR A 36 18.13 13.15 9.98
C THR A 36 16.88 13.22 10.83
N THR A 37 16.02 12.21 10.71
CA THR A 37 14.74 12.14 11.42
C THR A 37 14.48 10.71 11.88
N GLN A 38 13.73 10.60 12.98
CA GLN A 38 13.15 9.35 13.43
C GLN A 38 11.72 9.60 13.89
N THR A 39 10.80 8.69 13.56
CA THR A 39 9.40 8.80 13.94
C THR A 39 8.83 7.43 14.26
N LEU A 40 8.17 7.33 15.41
CA LEU A 40 7.40 6.14 15.75
C LEU A 40 6.12 6.08 14.91
N VAL A 41 5.97 5.02 14.12
CA VAL A 41 4.82 4.79 13.24
C VAL A 41 4.17 3.44 13.53
N THR A 42 2.93 3.28 13.07
CA THR A 42 2.28 1.96 13.02
C THR A 42 2.18 1.55 11.57
N LEU A 43 2.98 0.56 11.18
CA LEU A 43 3.01 0.05 9.83
C LEU A 43 1.87 -0.98 9.66
N ARG A 44 1.14 -0.90 8.55
CA ARG A 44 -0.01 -1.75 8.23
C ARG A 44 -0.05 -2.11 6.75
N VAL A 45 -0.72 -3.22 6.45
CA VAL A 45 -1.14 -3.59 5.09
C VAL A 45 -2.66 -3.69 5.06
N ASP A 46 -3.30 -3.21 3.99
CA ASP A 46 -4.75 -3.36 3.87
C ASP A 46 -5.13 -4.84 3.67
N PRO A 47 -6.35 -5.27 4.04
CA PRO A 47 -6.74 -6.68 3.97
C PRO A 47 -6.66 -7.32 2.57
N LEU A 48 -6.66 -6.51 1.50
CA LEU A 48 -6.56 -6.97 0.11
C LEU A 48 -5.11 -6.97 -0.40
N GLY A 49 -4.15 -6.50 0.41
CA GLY A 49 -2.72 -6.55 0.09
C GLY A 49 -2.28 -5.58 -1.00
N PHE A 50 -2.99 -4.47 -1.18
CA PHE A 50 -2.65 -3.49 -2.20
C PHE A 50 -1.58 -2.48 -1.75
N PHE A 51 -1.60 -2.10 -0.49
CA PHE A 51 -0.85 -0.97 0.04
C PHE A 51 -0.20 -1.30 1.37
N LEU A 52 1.06 -0.92 1.49
CA LEU A 52 1.75 -0.72 2.75
C LEU A 52 1.50 0.73 3.16
N TYR A 53 1.02 0.98 4.38
CA TYR A 53 0.71 2.33 4.83
C TYR A 53 1.06 2.54 6.31
N TRP A 54 1.28 3.79 6.67
CA TRP A 54 1.57 4.20 8.05
C TRP A 54 1.13 5.64 8.29
N ASN A 55 0.90 5.98 9.54
CA ASN A 55 0.57 7.35 9.94
C ASN A 55 1.84 8.09 10.32
N ALA A 56 2.10 9.22 9.66
CA ALA A 56 3.13 10.18 10.03
C ALA A 56 2.62 11.10 11.17
N PRO A 57 3.49 11.94 11.78
CA PRO A 57 3.06 12.97 12.72
C PRO A 57 2.05 13.89 12.01
N HIS A 58 1.04 14.38 12.73
CA HIS A 58 -0.11 15.15 12.19
C HIS A 58 -1.20 14.35 11.45
N MET A 59 -1.18 13.02 11.58
CA MET A 59 -2.19 12.10 11.03
C MET A 59 -2.27 12.05 9.49
N GLU A 60 -1.24 12.52 8.78
CA GLU A 60 -1.14 12.24 7.35
C GLU A 60 -0.78 10.76 7.16
N VAL A 61 -1.54 10.08 6.31
CA VAL A 61 -1.32 8.67 5.98
C VAL A 61 -0.41 8.59 4.77
N ASP A 62 0.80 8.10 4.99
CA ASP A 62 1.71 7.71 3.93
C ASP A 62 1.32 6.34 3.39
N ILE A 63 1.45 6.18 2.07
CA ILE A 63 1.04 4.97 1.37
C ILE A 63 2.09 4.61 0.33
N LEU A 64 2.55 3.37 0.37
CA LEU A 64 3.34 2.72 -0.66
C LEU A 64 2.51 1.66 -1.37
N ASP A 65 2.51 1.71 -2.70
CA ASP A 65 1.92 0.66 -3.52
C ASP A 65 2.78 -0.60 -3.46
N ILE A 66 2.23 -1.71 -2.98
CA ILE A 66 2.95 -2.99 -2.85
C ILE A 66 3.45 -3.49 -4.21
N SER A 67 2.74 -3.21 -5.32
CA SER A 67 3.22 -3.61 -6.65
C SER A 67 4.44 -2.82 -7.13
N SER A 68 4.82 -1.76 -6.42
CA SER A 68 6.05 -1.00 -6.70
C SER A 68 7.26 -1.47 -5.88
N ILE A 69 7.06 -2.38 -4.92
CA ILE A 69 8.14 -2.97 -4.12
C ILE A 69 8.98 -3.88 -5.03
N ARG A 70 10.30 -3.72 -4.93
CA ARG A 70 11.29 -4.50 -5.68
C ARG A 70 11.98 -5.53 -4.81
N ASP A 71 12.16 -5.20 -3.53
CA ASP A 71 12.87 -6.04 -2.57
C ASP A 71 12.55 -5.59 -1.14
N THR A 72 12.69 -6.48 -0.18
CA THR A 72 12.54 -6.20 1.26
C THR A 72 13.64 -6.92 2.01
N ARG A 73 14.30 -6.23 2.94
CA ARG A 73 15.52 -6.70 3.58
C ARG A 73 15.47 -6.52 5.08
N THR A 74 16.11 -7.43 5.82
CA THR A 74 16.27 -7.38 7.27
C THR A 74 17.67 -7.84 7.69
N GLY A 75 18.01 -7.67 8.97
CA GLY A 75 19.30 -8.04 9.54
C GLY A 75 20.46 -7.38 8.79
N ARG A 76 21.52 -8.15 8.54
CA ARG A 76 22.71 -7.70 7.80
C ARG A 76 22.45 -7.17 6.38
N TYR A 77 21.29 -7.45 5.79
CA TYR A 77 20.92 -7.01 4.45
C TYR A 77 20.11 -5.70 4.46
N ALA A 78 19.57 -5.30 5.61
CA ALA A 78 18.93 -4.00 5.74
C ALA A 78 19.96 -2.87 5.63
N ARG A 79 19.50 -1.68 5.26
CA ARG A 79 20.32 -0.47 5.35
C ARG A 79 20.64 -0.19 6.81
N ILE A 80 21.93 0.00 7.09
CA ILE A 80 22.43 0.43 8.39
C ILE A 80 22.60 1.95 8.34
N PRO A 81 22.08 2.70 9.31
CA PRO A 81 22.37 4.13 9.46
C PRO A 81 23.88 4.40 9.52
N LYS A 82 24.33 5.34 8.70
CA LYS A 82 25.70 5.82 8.64
C LYS A 82 25.92 6.99 9.60
N ASP A 83 24.91 7.85 9.77
CA ASP A 83 25.01 8.99 10.69
C ASP A 83 25.19 8.52 12.15
N PRO A 84 26.26 8.92 12.85
CA PRO A 84 26.52 8.47 14.22
C PRO A 84 25.41 8.84 15.21
N LYS A 85 24.79 10.02 15.07
CA LYS A 85 23.71 10.45 15.97
C LYS A 85 22.47 9.59 15.76
N LEU A 86 22.13 9.27 14.51
CA LEU A 86 21.03 8.39 14.20
C LEU A 86 21.26 6.96 14.71
N ARG A 87 22.48 6.45 14.59
CA ARG A 87 22.85 5.15 15.17
C ARG A 87 22.65 5.12 16.68
N GLU A 88 23.10 6.16 17.38
CA GLU A 88 22.91 6.29 18.83
C GLU A 88 21.42 6.37 19.19
N MET A 89 20.64 7.19 18.47
CA MET A 89 19.19 7.33 18.68
C MET A 89 18.42 6.02 18.47
N LEU A 90 18.87 5.18 17.54
CA LEU A 90 18.29 3.85 17.26
C LEU A 90 18.89 2.74 18.13
N GLY A 91 19.81 3.05 19.05
CA GLY A 91 20.47 2.06 19.91
C GLY A 91 21.45 1.12 19.18
N LEU A 92 21.86 1.46 17.96
CA LEU A 92 22.79 0.68 17.14
C LEU A 92 24.23 0.89 17.61
N GLY A 93 24.65 0.10 18.62
CA GLY A 93 25.97 0.16 19.24
C GLY A 93 25.97 -0.07 20.76
N GLY A 94 24.80 -0.31 21.36
CA GLY A 94 24.66 -0.66 22.78
C GLY A 94 25.03 -2.11 23.11
N SER A 95 24.73 -2.54 24.34
CA SER A 95 25.01 -3.90 24.84
C SER A 95 24.02 -4.97 24.36
N GLU A 96 23.00 -4.59 23.57
CA GLU A 96 22.03 -5.55 23.03
C GLU A 96 22.66 -6.46 21.97
N PRO A 97 22.37 -7.77 22.01
CA PRO A 97 22.86 -8.69 21.00
C PRO A 97 22.13 -8.48 19.66
N ARG A 98 22.82 -7.93 18.66
CA ARG A 98 22.40 -7.83 17.25
C ARG A 98 21.13 -6.99 17.00
N PRO A 99 21.13 -5.69 17.35
CA PRO A 99 19.98 -4.81 17.11
C PRO A 99 19.68 -4.63 15.61
N GLU A 100 20.60 -5.02 14.72
CA GLU A 100 20.39 -4.98 13.27
C GLU A 100 19.31 -5.95 12.79
N GLU A 101 19.04 -7.05 13.52
CA GLU A 101 17.97 -8.01 13.19
C GLU A 101 16.57 -7.37 13.26
N ASN A 102 16.43 -6.24 13.97
CA ASN A 102 15.20 -5.48 14.03
C ASN A 102 15.05 -4.46 12.89
N LEU A 103 16.03 -4.32 12.00
CA LEU A 103 15.95 -3.41 10.86
C LEU A 103 15.11 -4.02 9.73
N LEU A 104 14.31 -3.18 9.08
CA LEU A 104 13.55 -3.47 7.87
C LEU A 104 13.85 -2.37 6.84
N THR A 105 14.27 -2.77 5.65
CA THR A 105 14.40 -1.88 4.49
C THR A 105 13.47 -2.34 3.38
N VAL A 106 12.56 -1.46 2.95
CA VAL A 106 11.69 -1.68 1.79
C VAL A 106 12.28 -0.93 0.60
N VAL A 107 12.65 -1.67 -0.44
CA VAL A 107 13.15 -1.13 -1.71
C VAL A 107 11.99 -1.03 -2.68
N HIS A 108 11.74 0.14 -3.24
CA HIS A 108 10.62 0.37 -4.15
C HIS A 108 11.01 1.31 -5.28
N GLY A 109 10.31 1.24 -6.41
CA GLY A 109 10.60 2.10 -7.56
C GLY A 109 9.81 1.73 -8.82
N PRO A 110 9.63 2.67 -9.76
CA PRO A 110 8.96 2.41 -11.03
C PRO A 110 9.71 1.39 -11.91
N ASP A 111 11.02 1.24 -11.71
CA ASP A 111 11.87 0.30 -12.45
C ASP A 111 13.07 -0.16 -11.59
N LEU A 112 14.01 -0.89 -12.19
CA LEU A 112 15.18 -1.47 -11.50
C LEU A 112 16.33 -0.47 -11.27
N VAL A 113 16.25 0.72 -11.86
CA VAL A 113 17.29 1.76 -11.78
C VAL A 113 16.86 2.86 -10.82
N ASN A 114 15.64 3.35 -10.96
CA ASN A 114 15.04 4.41 -10.17
C ASN A 114 14.48 3.83 -8.87
N ILE A 115 15.36 3.49 -7.93
CA ILE A 115 15.00 2.88 -6.65
C ILE A 115 15.10 3.86 -5.48
N SER A 116 14.14 3.75 -4.58
CA SER A 116 14.06 4.45 -3.30
C SER A 116 14.02 3.44 -2.15
N PHE A 117 14.34 3.91 -0.95
CA PHE A 117 14.46 3.08 0.24
C PHE A 117 13.64 3.69 1.36
N LEU A 118 12.78 2.88 1.97
CA LEU A 118 12.15 3.19 3.24
C LEU A 118 12.80 2.34 4.30
N ASN A 119 13.25 2.98 5.38
CA ASN A 119 13.96 2.30 6.46
C ASN A 119 13.16 2.39 7.76
N PHE A 120 13.05 1.25 8.41
CA PHE A 120 12.31 1.07 9.63
C PHE A 120 13.12 0.23 10.62
N MET A 121 12.87 0.43 11.90
CA MET A 121 13.35 -0.45 12.97
C MET A 121 12.15 -0.95 13.77
N ALA A 122 11.95 -2.26 13.85
CA ALA A 122 10.89 -2.86 14.64
C ALA A 122 11.14 -2.59 16.13
N VAL A 123 10.07 -2.25 16.85
CA VAL A 123 10.15 -2.05 18.31
C VAL A 123 10.14 -3.40 19.06
N GLN A 124 9.64 -4.45 18.43
CA GLN A 124 9.54 -5.80 18.99
C GLN A 124 10.46 -6.75 18.21
N GLU A 125 11.07 -7.70 18.92
CA GLU A 125 11.90 -8.75 18.33
C GLU A 125 11.10 -9.61 17.33
N ASP A 126 11.80 -10.21 16.37
CA ASP A 126 11.27 -11.08 15.29
C ASP A 126 10.25 -10.43 14.32
N VAL A 127 9.68 -9.27 14.65
CA VAL A 127 8.71 -8.57 13.81
C VAL A 127 9.32 -8.17 12.47
N ALA A 128 10.55 -7.63 12.46
CA ALA A 128 11.20 -7.21 11.20
C ALA A 128 11.35 -8.37 10.19
N LYS A 129 11.66 -9.57 10.69
CA LYS A 129 11.76 -10.78 9.86
C LYS A 129 10.42 -11.18 9.25
N VAL A 130 9.38 -11.28 10.07
CA VAL A 130 8.02 -11.61 9.60
C VAL A 130 7.56 -10.60 8.55
N TRP A 131 7.74 -9.31 8.82
CA TRP A 131 7.35 -8.25 7.88
C TRP A 131 8.11 -8.32 6.56
N THR A 132 9.41 -8.60 6.61
CA THR A 132 10.23 -8.76 5.41
C THR A 132 9.75 -9.91 4.54
N GLU A 133 9.56 -11.09 5.11
CA GLU A 133 9.14 -12.28 4.37
C GLU A 133 7.74 -12.11 3.76
N GLU A 134 6.80 -11.59 4.56
CA GLU A 134 5.40 -11.45 4.13
C GLU A 134 5.21 -10.31 3.12
N LEU A 135 5.86 -9.15 3.31
CA LEU A 135 5.81 -8.09 2.29
C LEU A 135 6.41 -8.53 0.96
N PHE A 136 7.51 -9.30 0.98
CA PHE A 136 8.10 -9.85 -0.24
C PHE A 136 7.12 -10.77 -0.98
N LYS A 137 6.47 -11.69 -0.25
CA LYS A 137 5.46 -12.60 -0.81
C LYS A 137 4.31 -11.84 -1.45
N LEU A 138 3.83 -10.77 -0.81
CA LEU A 138 2.75 -9.93 -1.35
C LEU A 138 3.19 -9.21 -2.63
N ALA A 139 4.38 -8.60 -2.64
CA ALA A 139 4.90 -7.86 -3.77
C ALA A 139 5.18 -8.74 -5.01
N MET A 140 5.63 -9.98 -4.78
CA MET A 140 5.99 -10.94 -5.84
C MET A 140 4.86 -11.91 -6.20
N ASN A 141 3.65 -11.72 -5.66
CA ASN A 141 2.52 -12.59 -5.95
C ASN A 141 2.05 -12.41 -7.41
N ILE A 142 2.17 -13.47 -8.21
CA ILE A 142 1.85 -13.45 -9.64
C ILE A 142 0.35 -13.16 -9.89
N LEU A 143 -0.56 -13.68 -9.07
CA LEU A 143 -2.00 -13.43 -9.22
C LEU A 143 -2.34 -11.96 -8.92
N ALA A 144 -1.70 -11.36 -7.93
CA ALA A 144 -1.88 -9.95 -7.60
C ALA A 144 -1.35 -9.03 -8.71
N GLN A 145 -0.22 -9.39 -9.34
CA GLN A 145 0.33 -8.64 -10.48
C GLN A 145 -0.56 -8.75 -11.74
N ASN A 146 -1.27 -9.86 -11.91
CA ASN A 146 -2.16 -10.12 -13.05
C ASN A 146 -3.64 -10.01 -12.68
N ALA A 147 -3.97 -9.19 -11.69
CA ALA A 147 -5.33 -9.05 -11.20
C ALA A 147 -6.28 -8.45 -12.26
N SER A 148 -7.58 -8.68 -12.08
CA SER A 148 -8.60 -8.19 -13.01
C SER A 148 -8.70 -6.66 -12.99
N ARG A 149 -9.31 -6.09 -14.04
CA ARG A 149 -9.65 -4.65 -14.06
C ARG A 149 -10.48 -4.24 -12.83
N ASN A 150 -11.43 -5.07 -12.41
CA ASN A 150 -12.29 -4.80 -11.26
C ASN A 150 -11.48 -4.75 -9.96
N THR A 151 -10.51 -5.64 -9.80
CA THR A 151 -9.59 -5.62 -8.66
C THR A 151 -8.74 -4.35 -8.62
N PHE A 152 -8.28 -3.85 -9.78
CA PHE A 152 -7.57 -2.57 -9.85
C PHE A 152 -8.48 -1.37 -9.54
N LEU A 153 -9.77 -1.42 -9.88
CA LEU A 153 -10.74 -0.39 -9.45
C LEU A 153 -10.96 -0.45 -7.94
N GLN A 154 -11.06 -1.65 -7.36
CA GLN A 154 -11.14 -1.83 -5.91
C GLN A 154 -9.87 -1.33 -5.19
N LYS A 155 -8.70 -1.48 -5.82
CA LYS A 155 -7.45 -0.87 -5.34
C LYS A 155 -7.53 0.66 -5.32
N THR A 156 -8.08 1.29 -6.37
CA THR A 156 -8.34 2.73 -6.39
C THR A 156 -9.27 3.16 -5.25
N TYR A 157 -10.37 2.44 -5.04
CA TYR A 157 -11.30 2.65 -3.93
C TYR A 157 -10.60 2.56 -2.56
N THR A 158 -9.82 1.50 -2.35
CA THR A 158 -9.10 1.25 -1.10
C THR A 158 -8.13 2.40 -0.79
N ARG A 159 -7.40 2.90 -1.80
CA ARG A 159 -6.50 4.05 -1.65
C ARG A 159 -7.24 5.29 -1.16
N LEU A 160 -8.40 5.60 -1.72
CA LEU A 160 -9.21 6.75 -1.31
C LEU A 160 -9.68 6.62 0.16
N LYS A 161 -10.05 5.41 0.59
CA LYS A 161 -10.46 5.15 1.98
C LYS A 161 -9.31 5.19 2.98
N LEU A 162 -8.08 4.91 2.56
CA LEU A 162 -6.90 5.04 3.41
C LEU A 162 -6.47 6.51 3.59
N GLN A 163 -6.69 7.37 2.59
CA GLN A 163 -6.28 8.78 2.60
C GLN A 163 -7.33 9.70 3.25
N VAL A 164 -7.63 9.46 4.52
CA VAL A 164 -8.53 10.29 5.33
C VAL A 164 -7.81 11.49 5.95
N ASN A 165 -8.58 12.54 6.28
CA ASN A 165 -8.10 13.67 7.07
C ASN A 165 -8.10 13.34 8.59
N GLN A 166 -7.76 14.33 9.42
CA GLN A 166 -7.77 14.22 10.89
C GLN A 166 -9.16 13.88 11.47
N GLU A 167 -10.23 14.22 10.76
CA GLU A 167 -11.61 13.87 11.13
C GLU A 167 -12.01 12.45 10.67
N SER A 168 -11.06 11.66 10.14
CA SER A 168 -11.31 10.33 9.55
C SER A 168 -12.30 10.36 8.37
N ARG A 169 -12.31 11.45 7.60
CA ARG A 169 -13.17 11.64 6.42
C ARG A 169 -12.33 11.69 5.14
N ILE A 170 -12.90 11.22 4.03
CA ILE A 170 -12.26 11.19 2.71
C ILE A 170 -12.33 12.60 2.11
N PRO A 171 -11.21 13.31 1.91
CA PRO A 171 -11.24 14.66 1.35
C PRO A 171 -11.60 14.64 -0.13
N VAL A 172 -12.54 15.48 -0.57
CA VAL A 172 -12.94 15.56 -1.99
C VAL A 172 -11.76 15.95 -2.88
N LYS A 173 -10.86 16.81 -2.39
CA LYS A 173 -9.60 17.15 -3.07
C LYS A 173 -8.76 15.93 -3.48
N ASN A 174 -8.82 14.82 -2.74
CA ASN A 174 -8.06 13.61 -3.06
C ASN A 174 -8.71 12.85 -4.22
N ILE A 175 -10.05 12.80 -4.28
CA ILE A 175 -10.80 12.21 -5.41
C ILE A 175 -10.53 13.03 -6.69
N LEU A 176 -10.61 14.35 -6.60
CA LEU A 176 -10.32 15.26 -7.73
C LEU A 176 -8.86 15.14 -8.23
N LYS A 177 -7.91 14.89 -7.33
CA LYS A 177 -6.50 14.65 -7.69
C LYS A 177 -6.33 13.31 -8.38
N MET A 178 -7.04 12.29 -7.94
CA MET A 178 -6.98 10.94 -8.51
C MET A 178 -7.56 10.89 -9.93
N PHE A 179 -8.64 11.62 -10.19
CA PHE A 179 -9.28 11.72 -11.50
C PHE A 179 -9.04 13.10 -12.13
N SER A 180 -7.77 13.48 -12.26
CA SER A 180 -7.38 14.86 -12.60
C SER A 180 -7.67 15.29 -14.05
N ALA A 181 -8.06 14.37 -14.92
CA ALA A 181 -8.30 14.63 -16.34
C ALA A 181 -9.46 15.62 -16.57
N ASP A 182 -10.54 15.51 -15.78
CA ASP A 182 -11.72 16.37 -15.90
C ASP A 182 -12.39 16.54 -14.52
N LYS A 183 -11.93 17.53 -13.75
CA LYS A 183 -12.38 17.76 -12.37
C LYS A 183 -13.86 18.14 -12.30
N LYS A 184 -14.38 18.89 -13.27
CA LYS A 184 -15.80 19.28 -13.29
C LYS A 184 -16.70 18.05 -13.44
N ARG A 185 -16.31 17.10 -14.30
CA ARG A 185 -17.04 15.84 -14.46
C ARG A 185 -17.03 15.00 -13.19
N VAL A 186 -15.92 15.01 -12.45
CA VAL A 186 -15.83 14.35 -11.13
C VAL A 186 -16.82 14.97 -10.14
N GLU A 187 -16.89 16.30 -10.06
CA GLU A 187 -17.84 17.01 -9.20
C GLU A 187 -19.29 16.64 -9.53
N THR A 188 -19.67 16.69 -10.82
CA THR A 188 -21.01 16.29 -11.28
C THR A 188 -21.31 14.81 -10.99
N ALA A 189 -20.33 13.92 -11.13
CA ALA A 189 -20.52 12.51 -10.83
C ALA A 189 -20.72 12.26 -9.32
N LEU A 190 -19.97 12.96 -8.46
CA LEU A 190 -20.15 12.92 -7.00
C LEU A 190 -21.54 13.45 -6.60
N GLU A 191 -21.93 14.60 -7.14
CA GLU A 191 -23.26 15.20 -6.91
C GLU A 191 -24.38 14.24 -7.32
N SER A 192 -24.27 13.60 -8.49
CA SER A 192 -25.26 12.62 -8.97
C SER A 192 -25.37 11.37 -8.09
N CYS A 193 -24.36 11.12 -7.24
CA CYS A 193 -24.36 10.03 -6.27
C CYS A 193 -24.84 10.47 -4.88
N GLY A 194 -25.21 11.74 -4.70
CA GLY A 194 -25.61 12.31 -3.41
C GLY A 194 -24.44 12.50 -2.45
N LEU A 195 -23.22 12.64 -2.98
CA LEU A 195 -22.01 12.84 -2.18
C LEU A 195 -21.57 14.30 -2.18
N ASN A 196 -20.85 14.69 -1.14
CA ASN A 196 -20.14 15.97 -1.10
C ASN A 196 -19.18 16.08 -2.29
N PHE A 197 -19.19 17.22 -2.96
CA PHE A 197 -18.46 17.45 -4.21
C PHE A 197 -17.64 18.74 -4.21
N ASN A 198 -17.79 19.62 -3.20
CA ASN A 198 -16.94 20.80 -3.12
C ASN A 198 -15.52 20.41 -2.70
N ARG A 199 -14.51 21.02 -3.32
CA ARG A 199 -13.09 20.70 -3.07
C ARG A 199 -12.66 20.78 -1.59
N SER A 200 -13.29 21.67 -0.81
CA SER A 200 -13.02 21.86 0.62
C SER A 200 -13.76 20.87 1.53
N GLU A 201 -14.73 20.12 1.01
CA GLU A 201 -15.52 19.17 1.78
C GLU A 201 -14.85 17.80 1.89
N SER A 202 -15.45 16.95 2.72
CA SER A 202 -15.04 15.57 2.92
C SER A 202 -16.25 14.65 3.06
N ILE A 203 -16.08 13.38 2.71
CA ILE A 203 -17.12 12.33 2.69
C ILE A 203 -16.86 11.35 3.84
N LYS A 204 -17.90 10.88 4.53
CA LYS A 204 -17.71 9.83 5.55
C LYS A 204 -17.36 8.49 4.88
N PRO A 205 -16.41 7.70 5.42
CA PRO A 205 -16.06 6.41 4.84
C PRO A 205 -17.22 5.42 4.68
N ASP A 206 -18.25 5.54 5.52
CA ASP A 206 -19.45 4.68 5.51
C ASP A 206 -20.44 5.10 4.41
N GLU A 207 -20.47 6.37 4.03
CA GLU A 207 -21.27 6.89 2.91
C GLU A 207 -20.60 6.55 1.57
N PHE A 208 -19.30 6.25 1.58
CA PHE A 208 -18.51 5.88 0.41
C PHE A 208 -18.28 4.36 0.34
N THR A 209 -19.37 3.61 0.16
CA THR A 209 -19.31 2.14 -0.04
C THR A 209 -18.76 1.78 -1.42
N LEU A 210 -18.42 0.51 -1.63
CA LEU A 210 -17.94 0.03 -2.94
C LEU A 210 -19.02 0.21 -4.02
N GLU A 211 -20.27 -0.08 -3.71
CA GLU A 211 -21.43 0.10 -4.62
C GLU A 211 -21.59 1.58 -5.03
N ILE A 212 -21.44 2.50 -4.08
CA ILE A 212 -21.50 3.94 -4.35
C ILE A 212 -20.32 4.37 -5.23
N PHE A 213 -19.13 3.82 -4.98
CA PHE A 213 -17.95 4.07 -5.81
C PHE A 213 -18.13 3.55 -7.25
N GLU A 214 -18.69 2.36 -7.44
CA GLU A 214 -19.01 1.82 -8.76
C GLU A 214 -20.04 2.68 -9.49
N ARG A 215 -21.10 3.11 -8.79
CA ARG A 215 -22.08 4.06 -9.34
C ARG A 215 -21.42 5.37 -9.73
N PHE A 216 -20.53 5.91 -8.90
CA PHE A 216 -19.74 7.10 -9.21
C PHE A 216 -18.91 6.90 -10.49
N LEU A 217 -18.22 5.77 -10.64
CA LEU A 217 -17.45 5.46 -11.84
C LEU A 217 -18.33 5.38 -13.10
N ASN A 218 -19.51 4.77 -13.02
CA ASN A 218 -20.45 4.69 -14.14
C ASN A 218 -20.97 6.06 -14.58
N LYS A 219 -21.12 7.00 -13.63
CA LYS A 219 -21.51 8.39 -13.92
C LYS A 219 -20.35 9.23 -14.44
N LEU A 220 -19.13 8.97 -13.97
CA LEU A 220 -17.91 9.64 -14.40
C LEU A 220 -17.47 9.22 -15.81
N CYS A 221 -17.56 7.92 -16.12
CA CYS A 221 -17.05 7.30 -17.32
C CYS A 221 -18.16 6.54 -18.05
N LEU A 222 -18.81 7.23 -19.00
CA LEU A 222 -19.82 6.60 -19.87
C LEU A 222 -19.19 5.52 -20.75
N ARG A 223 -19.90 4.41 -20.93
CA ARG A 223 -19.43 3.22 -21.67
C ARG A 223 -20.35 2.82 -22.83
N PRO A 224 -20.51 3.69 -23.84
CA PRO A 224 -21.34 3.40 -25.01
C PRO A 224 -20.84 2.21 -25.83
N ASP A 225 -19.57 1.83 -25.65
CA ASP A 225 -18.99 0.60 -26.19
C ASP A 225 -19.62 -0.65 -25.60
N ILE A 226 -19.96 -0.67 -24.30
CA ILE A 226 -20.68 -1.79 -23.68
C ILE A 226 -22.12 -1.85 -24.19
N ASP A 227 -22.78 -0.70 -24.33
CA ASP A 227 -24.16 -0.64 -24.83
C ASP A 227 -24.25 -1.26 -26.24
N LYS A 228 -23.26 -1.00 -27.11
CA LYS A 228 -23.19 -1.62 -28.44
C LYS A 228 -23.07 -3.14 -28.38
N ILE A 229 -22.20 -3.66 -27.52
CA ILE A 229 -22.02 -5.11 -27.35
C ILE A 229 -23.35 -5.77 -26.92
N LEU A 230 -24.10 -5.13 -26.01
CA LEU A 230 -25.40 -5.65 -25.57
C LEU A 230 -26.46 -5.64 -26.66
N LEU A 231 -26.38 -4.73 -27.62
CA LEU A 231 -27.28 -4.70 -28.79
C LEU A 231 -26.89 -5.74 -29.85
N GLU A 232 -25.65 -6.22 -29.84
CA GLU A 232 -25.14 -7.25 -30.75
C GLU A 232 -25.39 -8.69 -30.24
N MET A 233 -25.81 -8.85 -28.99
CA MET A 233 -26.19 -10.13 -28.37
C MET A 233 -27.66 -10.49 -28.60
#